data_AF-X1SQW8-F1
#
_entry.id   AF-X1SQW8-F1
#
_cell.length_a   1.000
_cell.length_b   1.000
_cell.length_c   1.000
_cell.angle_alpha   90.00
_cell.angle_beta   90.00
_cell.angle_gamma   90.00
#
_symmetry.space_group_name_H-M   'P 1'
#
loop_
_entity.id
_entity.type
_entity.pdbx_description
1 polymer ?
#
loop_
_entity_poly.entity_id
_entity_poly.type
_entity_poly.pdbx_seq_one_letter_code
_entity_poly.pdbx_strand_id
1 'polypeptide(L)'
;HNGFGLKEFEEELTGPEYAQRFINQVKDLKIPFLLDTMVIEITKDKKLYAVNKKEGLIEVEAKAIILAMGCREKTRGAINIPGFRPAGIYTAGQAQRFVNIEGYLPGNTYVILGSGDIGMIMARRLTWEGCTVKAVVEIQPYVSGLLRNQVQCLEDYGIPLITSYTVTRIHGRDRIKGVTISKVGRNFDRIIGSDKFIECDTLLLSVGLIPENELTLQVGAELSKNGGPVVDENLETNIDGIFACGNVLQVHDLVDLVTAEAKRAGKNAIEYINSRYGKELMKKEIIKCVPGENVNYLKPDIINKRNLSEEIIFSFRVRYPDRRVLIQFKDENNSIIYKRKKIYVIPSEMLELNINLEESGIN
;
A
#
# COMPACT_ATOMS: atom_id res chain seq x y z
N HIS A 1 -1.82 -9.25 15.73
CA HIS A 1 -2.05 -10.41 14.84
C HIS A 1 -0.69 -10.86 14.33
N ASN A 2 -0.57 -12.15 14.04
CA ASN A 2 0.62 -12.83 13.55
C ASN A 2 0.60 -12.93 12.01
N GLY A 3 1.57 -13.64 11.43
CA GLY A 3 1.70 -13.86 9.99
C GLY A 3 2.74 -13.00 9.29
N PHE A 4 3.61 -12.33 10.04
CA PHE A 4 4.75 -11.57 9.52
C PHE A 4 6.03 -12.43 9.61
N GLY A 5 7.00 -12.26 8.70
CA GLY A 5 8.31 -12.91 8.82
C GLY A 5 8.44 -14.33 8.28
N LEU A 6 7.39 -14.88 7.68
CA LEU A 6 7.41 -16.26 7.17
C LEU A 6 8.45 -16.49 6.08
N LYS A 7 8.72 -15.47 5.24
CA LYS A 7 9.78 -15.57 4.22
C LYS A 7 11.10 -14.98 4.68
N GLU A 8 11.05 -13.84 5.38
CA GLU A 8 12.26 -13.09 5.74
C GLU A 8 13.03 -13.71 6.92
N PHE A 9 12.30 -14.22 7.93
CA PHE A 9 12.86 -14.77 9.16
C PHE A 9 12.55 -16.26 9.35
N GLU A 10 11.81 -16.87 8.42
CA GLU A 10 11.33 -18.26 8.52
C GLU A 10 10.57 -18.56 9.84
N GLU A 11 9.96 -17.52 10.41
CA GLU A 11 9.31 -17.54 11.72
C GLU A 11 7.98 -16.78 11.64
N GLU A 12 6.94 -17.27 12.33
CA GLU A 12 5.67 -16.55 12.41
C GLU A 12 5.71 -15.50 13.53
N LEU A 13 5.88 -14.24 13.14
CA LEU A 13 6.02 -13.10 14.05
C LEU A 13 4.76 -12.23 14.06
N THR A 14 4.59 -11.46 15.13
CA THR A 14 3.72 -10.27 15.16
C THR A 14 4.40 -9.08 14.48
N GLY A 15 3.61 -8.06 14.13
CA GLY A 15 4.14 -6.81 13.54
C GLY A 15 5.25 -6.15 14.38
N PRO A 16 5.05 -5.95 15.70
CA PRO A 16 6.08 -5.39 16.57
C PRO A 16 7.35 -6.26 16.66
N GLU A 17 7.22 -7.59 16.73
CA GLU A 17 8.39 -8.48 16.75
C GLU A 17 9.17 -8.41 15.44
N TYR A 18 8.47 -8.43 14.29
CA TYR A 18 9.07 -8.26 12.97
C TYR A 18 9.87 -6.95 12.87
N ALA A 19 9.28 -5.83 13.30
CA ALA A 19 9.95 -4.54 13.34
C ALA A 19 11.14 -4.54 14.30
N GLN A 20 11.01 -5.17 15.47
CA GLN A 20 12.06 -5.24 16.48
C GLN A 20 13.30 -5.98 15.97
N ARG A 21 13.14 -7.01 15.13
CA ARG A 21 14.29 -7.68 14.48
C ARG A 21 15.12 -6.70 13.66
N PHE A 22 14.49 -5.86 12.84
CA PHE A 22 15.20 -4.83 12.05
C PHE A 22 15.77 -3.71 12.91
N ILE A 23 15.07 -3.29 13.97
CA ILE A 23 15.60 -2.30 14.92
C ILE A 23 16.89 -2.80 15.57
N ASN A 24 16.96 -4.09 15.93
CA ASN A 24 18.18 -4.68 16.48
C ASN A 24 19.31 -4.67 15.45
N GLN A 25 19.04 -5.09 14.21
CA GLN A 25 20.04 -5.05 13.12
C GLN A 25 20.60 -3.64 12.87
N VAL A 26 19.74 -2.61 12.86
CA VAL A 26 20.16 -1.20 12.71
C VAL A 26 21.12 -0.79 13.83
N LYS A 27 20.84 -1.19 15.08
CA LYS A 27 21.70 -0.92 16.23
C LYS A 27 23.01 -1.70 16.16
N ASP A 28 22.97 -2.98 15.81
CA ASP A 28 24.15 -3.86 15.74
C ASP A 28 25.11 -3.40 14.65
N LEU A 29 24.58 -2.96 13.50
CA LEU A 29 25.34 -2.38 12.39
C LEU A 29 25.75 -0.92 12.64
N LYS A 30 25.30 -0.32 13.75
CA LYS A 30 25.57 1.08 14.12
C LYS A 30 25.18 2.08 13.02
N ILE A 31 24.09 1.81 12.31
CA ILE A 31 23.57 2.71 11.28
C ILE A 31 23.05 3.97 11.99
N PRO A 32 23.52 5.18 11.63
CA PRO A 32 22.99 6.42 12.19
C PRO A 32 21.52 6.61 11.83
N PHE A 33 20.71 7.01 12.80
CA PHE A 33 19.29 7.33 12.60
C PHE A 33 18.88 8.53 13.45
N LEU A 34 17.89 9.28 12.97
CA LEU A 34 17.27 10.39 13.68
C LEU A 34 15.78 10.10 13.86
N LEU A 35 15.34 9.99 15.11
CA LEU A 35 13.92 9.89 15.46
C LEU A 35 13.34 11.30 15.64
N ASP A 36 12.01 11.40 15.68
CA ASP A 36 11.29 12.67 15.86
C ASP A 36 11.75 13.78 14.89
N THR A 37 12.16 13.36 13.69
CA THR A 37 12.76 14.21 12.66
C THR A 37 11.95 14.10 11.39
N MET A 38 11.46 15.24 10.91
CA MET A 38 10.62 15.31 9.70
C MET A 38 11.43 15.88 8.56
N VAL A 39 11.53 15.13 7.46
CA VAL A 39 12.05 15.65 6.19
C VAL A 39 10.98 16.56 5.58
N ILE A 40 11.37 17.79 5.23
CA ILE A 40 10.46 18.82 4.70
C ILE A 40 10.76 19.18 3.25
N GLU A 41 11.96 18.87 2.76
CA GLU A 41 12.35 19.13 1.37
C GLU A 41 13.45 18.17 0.91
N ILE A 42 13.35 17.76 -0.36
CA ILE A 42 14.38 17.01 -1.09
C ILE A 42 14.60 17.72 -2.42
N THR A 43 15.86 17.98 -2.76
CA THR A 43 16.25 18.65 -4.00
C THR A 43 16.83 17.66 -5.02
N LYS A 44 16.87 18.08 -6.29
CA LYS A 44 17.38 17.23 -7.40
C LYS A 44 18.87 16.92 -7.29
N ASP A 45 19.64 17.78 -6.63
CA ASP A 45 21.04 17.59 -6.29
C ASP A 45 21.25 16.71 -5.04
N LYS A 46 20.19 16.01 -4.58
CA LYS A 46 20.23 15.08 -3.43
C LYS A 46 20.61 15.74 -2.11
N LYS A 47 20.19 16.99 -1.93
CA LYS A 47 20.14 17.62 -0.61
C LYS A 47 18.79 17.37 0.03
N LEU A 48 18.83 17.17 1.35
CA LEU A 48 17.69 16.90 2.20
C LEU A 48 17.67 17.91 3.32
N TYR A 49 16.51 18.55 3.51
CA TYR A 49 16.26 19.42 4.65
C TYR A 49 15.28 18.74 5.59
N ALA A 50 15.65 18.65 6.86
CA ALA A 50 14.83 18.06 7.90
C ALA A 50 14.75 18.97 9.12
N VAL A 51 13.73 18.77 9.94
CA VAL A 51 13.52 19.54 11.17
C VAL A 51 13.24 18.61 12.35
N ASN A 52 13.88 18.91 13.48
CA ASN A 52 13.53 18.30 14.76
C ASN A 52 13.67 19.31 15.91
N LYS A 53 13.12 18.99 17.08
CA LYS A 53 13.11 19.89 18.25
C LYS A 53 14.51 20.18 18.81
N LYS A 54 15.46 19.25 18.61
CA LYS A 54 16.78 19.28 19.27
C LYS A 54 17.81 20.07 18.46
N GLU A 55 17.85 19.86 17.16
CA GLU A 55 18.85 20.40 16.23
C GLU A 55 18.29 21.56 15.39
N GLY A 56 16.96 21.74 15.37
CA GLY A 56 16.33 22.74 14.51
C GLY A 56 16.33 22.26 13.06
N LEU A 57 16.78 23.13 12.14
CA LEU A 57 16.92 22.80 10.72
C LEU A 57 18.23 22.03 10.49
N ILE A 58 18.12 20.90 9.80
CA ILE A 58 19.21 19.99 9.45
C ILE A 58 19.30 19.96 7.93
N GLU A 59 20.51 20.15 7.39
CA GLU A 59 20.83 19.94 5.98
C GLU A 59 21.71 18.70 5.86
N VAL A 60 21.35 17.77 4.96
CA VAL A 60 22.12 16.57 4.64
C VAL A 60 22.33 16.50 3.15
N GLU A 61 23.58 16.39 2.72
CA GLU A 61 23.93 16.06 1.33
C GLU A 61 24.18 14.56 1.22
N ALA A 62 23.45 13.91 0.30
CA ALA A 62 23.50 12.46 0.11
C ALA A 62 23.99 12.10 -1.29
N LYS A 63 24.67 10.95 -1.40
CA LYS A 63 25.07 10.40 -2.70
C LYS A 63 23.91 9.72 -3.43
N ALA A 64 22.97 9.16 -2.67
CA ALA A 64 21.72 8.57 -3.13
C ALA A 64 20.65 8.74 -2.05
N ILE A 65 19.38 8.79 -2.44
CA ILE A 65 18.23 8.91 -1.54
C ILE A 65 17.27 7.76 -1.84
N ILE A 66 16.76 7.08 -0.80
CA ILE A 66 15.72 6.06 -0.94
C ILE A 66 14.46 6.56 -0.25
N LEU A 67 13.38 6.71 -1.03
CA LEU A 67 12.07 7.11 -0.55
C LEU A 67 11.34 5.89 0.01
N ALA A 68 11.09 5.90 1.31
CA ALA A 68 10.44 4.80 2.06
C ALA A 68 9.34 5.32 3.03
N MET A 69 8.65 6.40 2.65
CA MET A 69 7.69 7.13 3.51
C MET A 69 6.36 6.40 3.74
N GLY A 70 6.12 5.30 3.03
CA GLY A 70 4.91 4.49 3.15
C GLY A 70 3.67 5.15 2.55
N CYS A 71 2.52 5.00 3.22
CA CYS A 71 1.23 5.46 2.74
C CYS A 71 0.32 5.88 3.90
N ARG A 72 -0.66 6.74 3.62
CA ARG A 72 -1.69 7.21 4.56
C ARG A 72 -3.07 6.60 4.27
N GLU A 73 -3.89 6.48 5.29
CA GLU A 73 -5.27 6.00 5.13
C GLU A 73 -6.17 7.08 4.53
N LYS A 74 -7.14 6.66 3.71
CA LYS A 74 -8.19 7.56 3.23
C LYS A 74 -9.14 7.94 4.36
N THR A 75 -9.27 9.24 4.58
CA THR A 75 -10.18 9.80 5.59
C THR A 75 -11.60 9.95 5.05
N ARG A 76 -12.54 10.29 5.94
CA ARG A 76 -13.93 10.64 5.56
C ARG A 76 -13.99 11.69 4.45
N GLY A 77 -13.11 12.69 4.52
CA GLY A 77 -13.02 13.75 3.52
C GLY A 77 -12.57 13.23 2.16
N ALA A 78 -11.63 12.28 2.13
CA ALA A 78 -11.10 11.71 0.89
C ALA A 78 -12.15 10.88 0.11
N ILE A 79 -13.21 10.42 0.76
CA ILE A 79 -14.31 9.66 0.14
C ILE A 79 -15.66 10.38 0.19
N ASN A 80 -15.66 11.68 0.54
CA ASN A 80 -16.83 12.56 0.47
C ASN A 80 -18.12 12.04 1.14
N ILE A 81 -18.02 11.35 2.29
CA ILE A 81 -19.23 10.86 2.99
C ILE A 81 -20.08 12.06 3.46
N PRO A 82 -21.37 12.12 3.09
CA PRO A 82 -22.28 13.18 3.53
C PRO A 82 -22.68 13.06 5.00
N GLY A 83 -23.06 14.19 5.61
CA GLY A 83 -23.64 14.24 6.96
C GLY A 83 -22.86 15.14 7.92
N PHE A 84 -23.11 14.93 9.22
CA PHE A 84 -22.43 15.65 10.28
C PHE A 84 -20.94 15.24 10.40
N ARG A 85 -20.19 16.02 11.18
CA ARG A 85 -18.77 15.77 11.48
C ARG A 85 -18.55 15.55 12.98
N PRO A 86 -19.25 14.58 13.60
CA PRO A 86 -19.13 14.32 15.03
C PRO A 86 -17.82 13.61 15.38
N ALA A 87 -17.53 13.52 16.68
CA ALA A 87 -16.59 12.54 17.22
C ALA A 87 -17.06 11.10 16.96
N GLY A 88 -16.12 10.15 16.97
CA GLY A 88 -16.41 8.73 16.74
C GLY A 88 -16.20 8.26 15.30
N ILE A 89 -15.45 9.00 14.47
CA ILE A 89 -15.09 8.57 13.10
C ILE A 89 -13.58 8.50 13.02
N TYR A 90 -13.05 7.30 12.76
CA TYR A 90 -11.61 7.05 12.75
C TYR A 90 -11.22 6.22 11.53
N THR A 91 -9.99 6.33 11.08
CA THR A 91 -9.44 5.33 10.15
C THR A 91 -9.13 4.04 10.92
N ALA A 92 -9.11 2.90 10.23
CA ALA A 92 -8.90 1.62 10.88
C ALA A 92 -7.51 1.52 11.54
N GLY A 93 -6.47 2.08 10.92
CA GLY A 93 -5.12 2.18 11.48
C GLY A 93 -5.01 3.14 12.66
N GLN A 94 -5.75 4.25 12.66
CA GLN A 94 -5.83 5.12 13.85
C GLN A 94 -6.48 4.39 15.03
N ALA A 95 -7.60 3.71 14.81
CA ALA A 95 -8.23 2.87 15.83
C ALA A 95 -7.29 1.74 16.28
N GLN A 96 -6.55 1.13 15.35
CA GLN A 96 -5.55 0.11 15.66
C GLN A 96 -4.46 0.64 16.60
N ARG A 97 -3.96 1.86 16.36
CA ARG A 97 -2.99 2.50 17.25
C ARG A 97 -3.57 2.74 18.64
N PHE A 98 -4.78 3.31 18.73
CA PHE A 98 -5.43 3.54 20.02
C PHE A 98 -5.58 2.26 20.84
N VAL A 99 -6.06 1.18 20.22
CA VAL A 99 -6.29 -0.08 20.93
C VAL A 99 -4.98 -0.81 21.25
N ASN A 100 -4.08 -0.96 20.28
CA ASN A 100 -2.93 -1.86 20.44
C ASN A 100 -1.70 -1.19 21.08
N ILE A 101 -1.54 0.13 20.92
CA ILE A 101 -0.35 0.85 21.39
C ILE A 101 -0.69 1.74 22.59
N GLU A 102 -1.80 2.47 22.51
CA GLU A 102 -2.13 3.47 23.55
C GLU A 102 -3.06 2.91 24.65
N GLY A 103 -3.75 1.80 24.40
CA GLY A 103 -4.59 1.12 25.39
C GLY A 103 -5.98 1.74 25.59
N TYR A 104 -6.50 2.49 24.61
CA TYR A 104 -7.83 3.13 24.69
C TYR A 104 -8.78 2.59 23.63
N LEU A 105 -10.04 2.38 24.02
CA LEU A 105 -11.13 2.04 23.09
C LEU A 105 -11.78 3.31 22.51
N PRO A 106 -11.84 3.47 21.18
CA PRO A 106 -12.46 4.65 20.54
C PRO A 106 -13.97 4.79 20.77
N GLY A 107 -14.63 3.67 21.10
CA GLY A 107 -16.05 3.54 21.44
C GLY A 107 -16.42 2.07 21.71
N ASN A 108 -17.71 1.72 21.66
CA ASN A 108 -18.21 0.41 22.07
C ASN A 108 -18.95 -0.34 20.96
N THR A 109 -19.62 0.39 20.05
CA THR A 109 -20.44 -0.20 18.97
C THR A 109 -20.03 0.35 17.63
N TYR A 110 -19.52 -0.52 16.76
CA TYR A 110 -18.80 -0.15 15.56
C TYR A 110 -19.56 -0.54 14.30
N VAL A 111 -19.49 0.33 13.30
CA VAL A 111 -19.65 -0.04 11.89
C VAL A 111 -18.32 0.20 11.20
N ILE A 112 -17.90 -0.72 10.33
CA ILE A 112 -16.66 -0.57 9.56
C ILE A 112 -17.03 -0.41 8.10
N LEU A 113 -16.57 0.67 7.46
CA LEU A 113 -16.71 0.89 6.02
C LEU A 113 -15.43 0.45 5.32
N GLY A 114 -15.56 -0.52 4.42
CA GLY A 114 -14.50 -1.16 3.67
C GLY A 114 -14.09 -2.50 4.28
N SER A 115 -13.95 -3.51 3.42
CA SER A 115 -13.57 -4.88 3.79
C SER A 115 -12.10 -5.20 3.47
N GLY A 116 -11.23 -4.19 3.53
CA GLY A 116 -9.79 -4.39 3.48
C GLY A 116 -9.27 -5.10 4.74
N ASP A 117 -8.07 -5.68 4.66
CA ASP A 117 -7.50 -6.51 5.73
C ASP A 117 -7.42 -5.77 7.08
N ILE A 118 -7.01 -4.50 7.08
CA ILE A 118 -6.92 -3.68 8.31
C ILE A 118 -8.29 -3.58 8.99
N GLY A 119 -9.34 -3.27 8.23
CA GLY A 119 -10.71 -3.17 8.74
C GLY A 119 -11.24 -4.49 9.31
N MET A 120 -11.03 -5.61 8.59
CA MET A 120 -11.46 -6.93 9.08
C MET A 120 -10.68 -7.37 10.32
N ILE A 121 -9.36 -7.20 10.33
CA ILE A 121 -8.52 -7.51 11.50
C ILE A 121 -8.93 -6.67 12.71
N MET A 122 -9.28 -5.39 12.50
CA MET A 122 -9.82 -4.53 13.55
C MET A 122 -11.20 -4.98 14.01
N ALA A 123 -12.07 -5.48 13.12
CA ALA A 123 -13.36 -6.05 13.50
C ALA A 123 -13.19 -7.15 14.55
N ARG A 124 -12.30 -8.12 14.28
CA ARG A 124 -11.96 -9.17 15.23
C ARG A 124 -11.33 -8.62 16.51
N ARG A 125 -10.36 -7.72 16.39
CA ARG A 125 -9.66 -7.17 17.56
C ARG A 125 -10.64 -6.49 18.52
N LEU A 126 -11.54 -5.68 17.99
CA LEU A 126 -12.56 -5.00 18.80
C LEU A 126 -13.50 -5.98 19.49
N THR A 127 -13.90 -7.08 18.83
CA THR A 127 -14.69 -8.14 19.46
C THR A 127 -13.96 -8.77 20.64
N TRP A 128 -12.63 -9.01 20.55
CA TRP A 128 -11.84 -9.48 21.69
C TRP A 128 -11.78 -8.49 22.85
N GLU A 129 -11.78 -7.20 22.57
CA GLU A 129 -11.82 -6.14 23.59
C GLU A 129 -13.25 -5.93 24.17
N GLY A 130 -14.22 -6.78 23.83
CA GLY A 130 -15.59 -6.71 24.34
C GLY A 130 -16.49 -5.70 23.64
N CYS A 131 -16.06 -5.12 22.53
CA CYS A 131 -16.88 -4.23 21.71
C CYS A 131 -17.82 -5.01 20.78
N THR A 132 -18.88 -4.35 20.30
CA THR A 132 -19.81 -4.90 19.32
C THR A 132 -19.52 -4.35 17.92
N VAL A 133 -19.21 -5.20 16.96
CA VAL A 133 -19.12 -4.80 15.54
C VAL A 133 -20.42 -5.17 14.83
N LYS A 134 -21.25 -4.18 14.49
CA LYS A 134 -22.58 -4.40 13.91
C LYS A 134 -22.53 -4.87 12.46
N ALA A 135 -21.57 -4.36 11.68
CA ALA A 135 -21.36 -4.77 10.29
C ALA A 135 -20.02 -4.28 9.75
N VAL A 136 -19.48 -5.03 8.79
CA VAL A 136 -18.52 -4.53 7.81
C VAL A 136 -19.28 -4.27 6.52
N VAL A 137 -19.16 -3.07 5.97
CA VAL A 137 -19.92 -2.61 4.80
C VAL A 137 -18.94 -2.39 3.66
N GLU A 138 -19.17 -3.04 2.52
CA GLU A 138 -18.28 -3.02 1.36
C GLU A 138 -19.02 -2.53 0.11
N ILE A 139 -18.41 -1.56 -0.57
CA ILE A 139 -18.98 -0.96 -1.79
C ILE A 139 -18.90 -1.92 -2.99
N GLN A 140 -17.86 -2.78 -3.01
CA GLN A 140 -17.70 -3.82 -4.00
C GLN A 140 -18.69 -4.98 -3.79
N PRO A 141 -19.02 -5.76 -4.84
CA PRO A 141 -19.83 -6.98 -4.69
C PRO A 141 -19.05 -8.17 -4.09
N TYR A 142 -17.77 -7.98 -3.76
CA TYR A 142 -16.86 -8.99 -3.20
C TYR A 142 -15.98 -8.35 -2.13
N VAL A 143 -15.33 -9.17 -1.30
CA VAL A 143 -14.40 -8.73 -0.26
C VAL A 143 -13.12 -8.10 -0.85
N SER A 144 -12.72 -6.94 -0.33
CA SER A 144 -11.54 -6.20 -0.80
C SER A 144 -10.22 -6.70 -0.21
N GLY A 145 -10.24 -7.44 0.90
CA GLY A 145 -9.08 -8.04 1.55
C GLY A 145 -8.81 -9.48 1.11
N LEU A 146 -7.98 -10.17 1.88
CA LEU A 146 -7.69 -11.59 1.69
C LEU A 146 -8.86 -12.43 2.22
N LEU A 147 -9.23 -13.49 1.48
CA LEU A 147 -10.33 -14.38 1.85
C LEU A 147 -10.14 -15.03 3.23
N ARG A 148 -8.89 -15.34 3.61
CA ARG A 148 -8.56 -15.87 4.95
C ARG A 148 -9.04 -14.93 6.07
N ASN A 149 -8.94 -13.62 5.86
CA ASN A 149 -9.31 -12.62 6.86
C ASN A 149 -10.83 -12.44 6.92
N GLN A 150 -11.56 -12.65 5.82
CA GLN A 150 -13.02 -12.73 5.87
C GLN A 150 -13.47 -13.83 6.83
N VAL A 151 -12.96 -15.06 6.64
CA VAL A 151 -13.31 -16.20 7.49
C VAL A 151 -12.88 -15.96 8.94
N GLN A 152 -11.57 -15.73 9.13
CA GLN A 152 -10.95 -15.69 10.45
C GLN A 152 -11.27 -14.43 11.27
N CYS A 153 -11.77 -13.37 10.65
CA CYS A 153 -12.06 -12.13 11.35
C CYS A 153 -13.54 -11.76 11.37
N LEU A 154 -14.34 -12.23 10.40
CA LEU A 154 -15.77 -11.92 10.33
C LEU A 154 -16.65 -13.14 10.62
N GLU A 155 -16.51 -14.21 9.83
CA GLU A 155 -17.39 -15.39 9.92
C GLU A 155 -17.25 -16.10 11.26
N ASP A 156 -16.02 -16.34 11.73
CA ASP A 156 -15.73 -16.98 13.03
C ASP A 156 -16.28 -16.18 14.23
N TYR A 157 -16.57 -14.89 14.03
CA TYR A 157 -17.09 -13.97 15.05
C TYR A 157 -18.55 -13.56 14.81
N GLY A 158 -19.21 -14.14 13.79
CA GLY A 158 -20.58 -13.81 13.44
C GLY A 158 -20.81 -12.35 13.01
N ILE A 159 -19.76 -11.68 12.51
CA ILE A 159 -19.84 -10.28 12.08
C ILE A 159 -20.35 -10.24 10.63
N PRO A 160 -21.47 -9.56 10.33
CA PRO A 160 -22.03 -9.55 8.99
C PRO A 160 -21.19 -8.68 8.03
N LEU A 161 -20.87 -9.24 6.87
CA LEU A 161 -20.32 -8.53 5.72
C LEU A 161 -21.45 -8.15 4.74
N ILE A 162 -21.67 -6.85 4.54
CA ILE A 162 -22.70 -6.31 3.64
C ILE A 162 -22.02 -5.73 2.39
N THR A 163 -22.01 -6.49 1.29
CA THR A 163 -21.41 -6.08 0.01
C THR A 163 -22.37 -5.31 -0.88
N SER A 164 -21.84 -4.55 -1.85
CA SER A 164 -22.60 -3.61 -2.70
C SER A 164 -23.37 -2.54 -1.91
N TYR A 165 -22.86 -2.13 -0.75
CA TYR A 165 -23.41 -1.02 0.05
C TYR A 165 -22.30 -0.03 0.44
N THR A 166 -22.66 1.22 0.67
CA THR A 166 -21.75 2.22 1.24
C THR A 166 -22.48 3.11 2.24
N VAL A 167 -21.74 3.77 3.13
CA VAL A 167 -22.29 4.77 4.05
C VAL A 167 -22.63 6.03 3.28
N THR A 168 -23.90 6.43 3.32
CA THR A 168 -24.42 7.60 2.59
C THR A 168 -24.85 8.74 3.52
N ARG A 169 -24.94 8.48 4.83
CA ARG A 169 -25.19 9.53 5.83
C ARG A 169 -24.63 9.14 7.19
N ILE A 170 -23.99 10.10 7.85
CA ILE A 170 -23.60 10.01 9.26
C ILE A 170 -24.59 10.79 10.12
N HIS A 171 -25.05 10.18 11.21
CA HIS A 171 -26.02 10.77 12.14
C HIS A 171 -25.37 11.09 13.50
N GLY A 172 -25.83 12.18 14.12
CA GLY A 172 -25.29 12.69 15.38
C GLY A 172 -24.46 13.97 15.19
N ARG A 173 -24.70 15.00 16.02
CA ARG A 173 -24.03 16.30 15.90
C ARG A 173 -22.67 16.30 16.57
N ASP A 174 -22.62 15.94 17.86
CA ASP A 174 -21.39 15.99 18.67
C ASP A 174 -20.65 14.66 18.65
N ARG A 175 -21.39 13.55 18.80
CA ARG A 175 -20.90 12.16 18.65
C ARG A 175 -21.81 11.40 17.71
N ILE A 176 -21.24 10.48 16.93
CA ILE A 176 -21.99 9.59 16.06
C ILE A 176 -23.03 8.78 16.87
N LYS A 177 -24.24 8.65 16.30
CA LYS A 177 -25.33 7.82 16.83
C LYS A 177 -25.74 6.70 15.87
N GLY A 178 -25.16 6.69 14.67
CA GLY A 178 -25.42 5.70 13.65
C GLY A 178 -25.09 6.20 12.26
N VAL A 179 -25.21 5.28 11.31
CA VAL A 179 -24.99 5.53 9.88
C VAL A 179 -26.17 5.02 9.07
N THR A 180 -26.48 5.72 7.97
CA THR A 180 -27.28 5.13 6.90
C THR A 180 -26.34 4.54 5.87
N ILE A 181 -26.58 3.28 5.52
CA ILE A 181 -25.98 2.63 4.37
C ILE A 181 -27.01 2.54 3.23
N SER A 182 -26.55 2.58 1.99
CA SER A 182 -27.41 2.39 0.82
C SER A 182 -26.74 1.42 -0.16
N LYS A 183 -27.56 0.66 -0.87
CA LYS A 183 -27.09 -0.22 -1.94
C LYS A 183 -26.55 0.60 -3.10
N VAL A 184 -25.51 0.11 -3.75
CA VAL A 184 -24.94 0.73 -4.96
C VAL A 184 -25.10 -0.18 -6.18
N GLY A 185 -25.24 0.45 -7.35
CA GLY A 185 -25.25 -0.24 -8.63
C GLY A 185 -23.84 -0.56 -9.14
N ARG A 186 -23.75 -1.06 -10.38
CA ARG A 186 -22.46 -1.41 -11.01
C ARG A 186 -21.52 -0.20 -11.18
N ASN A 187 -22.08 0.99 -11.35
CA ASN A 187 -21.33 2.25 -11.48
C ASN A 187 -21.09 2.94 -10.13
N PHE A 188 -21.37 2.24 -9.02
CA PHE A 188 -21.34 2.78 -7.65
C PHE A 188 -22.36 3.89 -7.34
N ASP A 189 -23.31 4.13 -8.26
CA ASP A 189 -24.44 5.01 -8.00
C ASP A 189 -25.37 4.43 -6.93
N ARG A 190 -25.86 5.29 -6.04
CA ARG A 190 -26.81 4.91 -4.98
C ARG A 190 -28.14 4.47 -5.59
N ILE A 191 -28.65 3.33 -5.13
CA ILE A 191 -30.00 2.86 -5.45
C ILE A 191 -30.98 3.50 -4.46
N ILE A 192 -31.85 4.38 -4.95
CA ILE A 192 -32.84 5.09 -4.13
C ILE A 192 -33.80 4.08 -3.48
N GLY A 193 -34.17 4.32 -2.22
CA GLY A 193 -35.07 3.44 -1.45
C GLY A 193 -34.41 2.21 -0.83
N SER A 194 -33.10 2.01 -1.04
CA SER A 194 -32.34 0.89 -0.46
C SER A 194 -31.69 1.19 0.90
N ASP A 195 -32.07 2.30 1.52
CA ASP A 195 -31.43 2.81 2.73
C ASP A 195 -31.70 1.91 3.94
N LYS A 196 -30.66 1.68 4.73
CA LYS A 196 -30.74 0.98 6.02
C LYS A 196 -29.99 1.77 7.07
N PHE A 197 -30.63 2.00 8.20
CA PHE A 197 -30.00 2.63 9.35
C PHE A 197 -29.32 1.55 10.22
N ILE A 198 -28.10 1.81 10.65
CA ILE A 198 -27.37 1.00 11.61
C ILE A 198 -26.95 1.91 12.76
N GLU A 199 -27.45 1.61 13.96
CA GLU A 199 -27.05 2.30 15.19
C GLU A 199 -25.63 1.92 15.59
N CYS A 200 -24.79 2.93 15.82
CA CYS A 200 -23.41 2.76 16.27
C CYS A 200 -22.88 4.04 16.93
N ASP A 201 -21.87 3.88 17.80
CA ASP A 201 -21.17 4.99 18.45
C ASP A 201 -19.78 5.26 17.86
N THR A 202 -19.38 4.45 16.87
CA THR A 202 -18.11 4.56 16.15
C THR A 202 -18.22 4.07 14.70
N LEU A 203 -17.67 4.83 13.75
CA LEU A 203 -17.48 4.44 12.34
C LEU A 203 -15.99 4.31 12.04
N LEU A 204 -15.53 3.12 11.67
CA LEU A 204 -14.16 2.93 11.16
C LEU A 204 -14.11 2.99 9.65
N LEU A 205 -13.09 3.63 9.12
CA LEU A 205 -12.83 3.77 7.69
C LEU A 205 -11.64 2.90 7.30
N SER A 206 -11.89 1.86 6.51
CA SER A 206 -10.90 0.98 5.88
C SER A 206 -11.07 1.01 4.36
N VAL A 207 -11.06 2.21 3.78
CA VAL A 207 -11.50 2.51 2.41
C VAL A 207 -10.36 2.76 1.42
N GLY A 208 -9.18 2.22 1.71
CA GLY A 208 -7.99 2.29 0.87
C GLY A 208 -6.91 3.23 1.40
N LEU A 209 -5.74 3.13 0.77
CA LEU A 209 -4.52 3.83 1.15
C LEU A 209 -4.11 4.81 0.04
N ILE A 210 -3.35 5.83 0.41
CA ILE A 210 -2.76 6.83 -0.49
C ILE A 210 -1.25 6.80 -0.25
N PRO A 211 -0.43 6.41 -1.23
CA PRO A 211 1.04 6.51 -1.12
C PRO A 211 1.48 7.94 -0.75
N GLU A 212 2.43 8.08 0.17
CA GLU A 212 2.90 9.38 0.64
C GLU A 212 4.01 9.92 -0.29
N ASN A 213 3.65 10.79 -1.22
CA ASN A 213 4.51 11.23 -2.33
C ASN A 213 4.63 12.74 -2.46
N GLU A 214 4.35 13.50 -1.39
CA GLU A 214 4.51 14.96 -1.40
C GLU A 214 5.97 15.36 -1.67
N LEU A 215 6.94 14.75 -0.97
CA LEU A 215 8.37 14.99 -1.21
C LEU A 215 8.83 14.49 -2.59
N THR A 216 8.26 13.39 -3.07
CA THR A 216 8.53 12.81 -4.40
C THR A 216 8.14 13.78 -5.51
N LEU A 217 6.96 14.38 -5.42
CA LEU A 217 6.50 15.40 -6.36
C LEU A 217 7.32 16.69 -6.25
N GLN A 218 7.66 17.09 -5.02
CA GLN A 218 8.45 18.31 -4.77
C GLN A 218 9.84 18.24 -5.42
N VAL A 219 10.51 17.08 -5.39
CA VAL A 219 11.80 16.90 -6.09
C VAL A 219 11.64 16.81 -7.62
N GLY A 220 10.40 16.72 -8.12
CA GLY A 220 10.07 16.68 -9.54
C GLY A 220 10.04 15.28 -10.14
N ALA A 221 9.95 14.22 -9.31
CA ALA A 221 9.73 12.88 -9.81
C ALA A 221 8.28 12.72 -10.32
N GLU A 222 8.13 11.91 -11.37
CA GLU A 222 6.83 11.60 -11.97
C GLU A 222 6.11 10.51 -11.16
N LEU A 223 4.78 10.59 -11.06
CA LEU A 223 3.96 9.55 -10.44
C LEU A 223 3.23 8.71 -11.50
N SER A 224 3.18 7.40 -11.25
CA SER A 224 2.38 6.45 -12.02
C SER A 224 0.92 6.44 -11.54
N LYS A 225 0.06 5.75 -12.31
CA LYS A 225 -1.39 5.70 -12.06
C LYS A 225 -1.81 5.19 -10.67
N ASN A 226 -0.98 4.36 -10.02
CA ASN A 226 -1.22 3.87 -8.67
C ASN A 226 -0.91 4.91 -7.57
N GLY A 227 -0.38 6.08 -7.93
CA GLY A 227 0.00 7.16 -7.00
C GLY A 227 1.41 7.05 -6.43
N GLY A 228 2.20 6.03 -6.82
CA GLY A 228 3.63 5.92 -6.50
C GLY A 228 4.54 6.51 -7.59
N PRO A 229 5.83 6.73 -7.35
CA PRO A 229 6.78 7.20 -8.35
C PRO A 229 6.94 6.24 -9.52
N VAL A 230 7.10 6.79 -10.72
CA VAL A 230 7.62 6.08 -11.89
C VAL A 230 9.03 5.61 -11.58
N VAL A 231 9.30 4.31 -11.72
CA VAL A 231 10.63 3.74 -11.48
C VAL A 231 11.07 2.80 -12.59
N ASP A 232 12.39 2.66 -12.72
CA ASP A 232 13.02 1.60 -13.53
C ASP A 232 13.15 0.27 -12.76
N GLU A 233 13.69 -0.76 -13.43
CA GLU A 233 13.92 -2.09 -12.85
C GLU A 233 14.84 -2.07 -11.62
N ASN A 234 15.63 -1.01 -11.48
CA ASN A 234 16.49 -0.79 -10.33
C ASN A 234 15.78 -0.06 -9.19
N LEU A 235 14.49 0.23 -9.33
CA LEU A 235 13.68 1.04 -8.41
C LEU A 235 14.14 2.51 -8.35
N GLU A 236 14.93 2.96 -9.33
CA GLU A 236 15.35 4.36 -9.46
C GLU A 236 14.23 5.15 -10.13
N THR A 237 13.94 6.33 -9.59
CA THR A 237 12.96 7.25 -10.18
C THR A 237 13.52 7.92 -11.44
N ASN A 238 12.73 8.77 -12.11
CA ASN A 238 13.24 9.63 -13.17
C ASN A 238 14.21 10.73 -12.68
N ILE A 239 14.42 10.86 -11.36
CA ILE A 239 15.43 11.74 -10.77
C ILE A 239 16.66 10.91 -10.37
N ASP A 240 17.79 11.25 -11.00
CA ASP A 240 19.08 10.58 -10.86
C ASP A 240 19.56 10.45 -9.40
N GLY A 241 19.75 9.20 -8.96
CA GLY A 241 20.16 8.81 -7.63
C GLY A 241 19.07 8.85 -6.56
N ILE A 242 17.80 9.00 -6.96
CA ILE A 242 16.64 8.91 -6.06
C ILE A 242 15.86 7.64 -6.39
N PHE A 243 15.71 6.77 -5.40
CA PHE A 243 15.05 5.47 -5.48
C PHE A 243 13.76 5.48 -4.65
N ALA A 244 12.88 4.51 -4.87
CA ALA A 244 11.68 4.34 -4.05
C ALA A 244 11.37 2.87 -3.76
N CYS A 245 10.87 2.57 -2.57
CA CYS A 245 10.47 1.22 -2.19
C CYS A 245 9.35 1.20 -1.15
N GLY A 246 8.73 0.03 -0.98
CA GLY A 246 7.63 -0.19 -0.06
C GLY A 246 6.35 0.56 -0.46
N ASN A 247 5.54 0.90 0.54
CA ASN A 247 4.19 1.41 0.30
C ASN A 247 4.13 2.81 -0.35
N VAL A 248 5.24 3.53 -0.42
CA VAL A 248 5.33 4.78 -1.19
C VAL A 248 5.40 4.51 -2.70
N LEU A 249 6.03 3.39 -3.11
CA LEU A 249 6.11 2.94 -4.49
C LEU A 249 4.82 2.24 -4.95
N GLN A 250 4.39 1.27 -4.15
CA GLN A 250 3.18 0.48 -4.39
C GLN A 250 2.71 -0.14 -3.09
N VAL A 251 1.40 -0.17 -2.87
CA VAL A 251 0.85 -0.77 -1.65
C VAL A 251 0.98 -2.29 -1.71
N HIS A 252 1.73 -2.85 -0.75
CA HIS A 252 1.94 -4.28 -0.61
C HIS A 252 0.87 -4.90 0.31
N ASP A 253 0.48 -6.13 0.02
CA ASP A 253 -0.38 -6.99 0.85
C ASP A 253 0.41 -7.78 1.90
N LEU A 254 1.72 -7.96 1.71
CA LEU A 254 2.60 -8.69 2.62
C LEU A 254 3.85 -7.88 2.95
N VAL A 255 4.22 -7.84 4.24
CA VAL A 255 5.43 -7.12 4.68
C VAL A 255 6.71 -7.72 4.10
N ASP A 256 6.75 -9.03 3.89
CA ASP A 256 7.95 -9.68 3.38
C ASP A 256 8.29 -9.22 1.96
N LEU A 257 7.29 -8.85 1.16
CA LEU A 257 7.50 -8.25 -0.16
C LEU A 257 8.07 -6.82 -0.04
N VAL A 258 7.59 -6.04 0.94
CA VAL A 258 8.15 -4.71 1.27
C VAL A 258 9.64 -4.82 1.60
N THR A 259 10.00 -5.78 2.44
CA THR A 259 11.39 -6.02 2.83
C THR A 259 12.26 -6.46 1.66
N ALA A 260 11.78 -7.39 0.84
CA ALA A 260 12.49 -7.83 -0.36
C ALA A 260 12.73 -6.67 -1.36
N GLU A 261 11.71 -5.83 -1.58
CA GLU A 261 11.83 -4.63 -2.41
C GLU A 261 12.80 -3.60 -1.82
N ALA A 262 12.75 -3.36 -0.50
CA ALA A 262 13.67 -2.44 0.18
C ALA A 262 15.13 -2.90 0.10
N LYS A 263 15.40 -4.21 0.24
CA LYS A 263 16.75 -4.78 0.05
C LYS A 263 17.28 -4.54 -1.36
N ARG A 264 16.43 -4.71 -2.39
CA ARG A 264 16.79 -4.41 -3.78
C ARG A 264 17.11 -2.92 -3.97
N ALA A 265 16.28 -2.02 -3.47
CA ALA A 265 16.53 -0.58 -3.54
C ALA A 265 17.86 -0.19 -2.86
N GLY A 266 18.15 -0.77 -1.70
CA GLY A 266 19.43 -0.56 -1.01
C GLY A 266 20.64 -1.04 -1.82
N LYS A 267 20.56 -2.25 -2.40
CA LYS A 267 21.61 -2.79 -3.28
C LYS A 267 21.84 -1.89 -4.50
N ASN A 268 20.75 -1.50 -5.18
CA ASN A 268 20.82 -0.71 -6.41
C ASN A 268 21.34 0.71 -6.15
N ALA A 269 21.00 1.31 -5.01
CA ALA A 269 21.58 2.58 -4.58
C ALA A 269 23.11 2.49 -4.36
N ILE A 270 23.62 1.37 -3.85
CA ILE A 270 25.07 1.14 -3.72
C ILE A 270 25.73 0.99 -5.09
N GLU A 271 25.13 0.23 -6.01
CA GLU A 271 25.64 0.06 -7.38
C GLU A 271 25.66 1.38 -8.15
N TYR A 272 24.63 2.21 -7.96
CA TYR A 272 24.57 3.58 -8.47
C TYR A 272 25.73 4.44 -7.93
N ILE A 273 25.97 4.41 -6.62
CA ILE A 273 27.08 5.15 -6.00
C ILE A 273 28.41 4.68 -6.61
N ASN A 274 28.64 3.37 -6.69
CA ASN A 274 29.90 2.82 -7.20
C ASN A 274 30.13 3.10 -8.69
N SER A 275 29.08 3.02 -9.51
CA SER A 275 29.18 3.28 -10.96
C SER A 275 29.44 4.75 -11.28
N ARG A 276 28.88 5.69 -10.51
CA ARG A 276 29.09 7.14 -10.69
C ARG A 276 30.51 7.60 -10.39
N TYR A 277 31.24 6.90 -9.52
CA TYR A 277 32.68 7.11 -9.32
C TYR A 277 33.55 6.27 -10.28
N GLY A 278 32.93 5.52 -11.21
CA GLY A 278 33.58 4.49 -12.01
C GLY A 278 33.56 4.64 -13.54
N LYS A 279 32.61 5.33 -14.19
CA LYS A 279 32.59 5.66 -15.65
C LYS A 279 31.33 6.44 -16.08
N GLU A 280 31.37 7.01 -17.30
CA GLU A 280 30.38 7.91 -17.92
C GLU A 280 28.90 7.54 -17.72
N LEU A 281 28.10 8.55 -17.39
CA LEU A 281 26.63 8.53 -17.45
C LEU A 281 26.18 8.39 -18.90
N MET A 282 26.15 7.16 -19.40
CA MET A 282 25.65 6.85 -20.72
C MET A 282 24.13 7.05 -20.77
N LYS A 283 23.61 7.50 -21.93
CA LYS A 283 22.16 7.65 -22.14
C LYS A 283 21.41 6.33 -21.86
N LYS A 284 20.40 6.39 -20.97
CA LYS A 284 19.44 5.30 -20.76
C LYS A 284 18.57 5.16 -22.00
N GLU A 285 18.61 4.01 -22.67
CA GLU A 285 17.61 3.64 -23.66
C GLU A 285 16.46 2.94 -22.94
N ILE A 286 15.27 3.52 -23.01
CA ILE A 286 14.16 3.17 -22.13
C ILE A 286 13.07 2.41 -22.92
N ILE A 287 12.62 1.30 -22.38
CA ILE A 287 11.37 0.62 -22.77
C ILE A 287 10.28 1.02 -21.77
N LYS A 288 9.11 1.41 -22.24
CA LYS A 288 7.95 1.70 -21.37
C LYS A 288 7.12 0.45 -21.16
N CYS A 289 6.78 0.16 -19.91
CA CYS A 289 5.89 -0.93 -19.53
C CYS A 289 4.46 -0.41 -19.37
N VAL A 290 3.50 -1.06 -20.03
CA VAL A 290 2.11 -0.61 -20.04
C VAL A 290 1.20 -1.71 -19.47
N PRO A 291 0.32 -1.38 -18.50
CA PRO A 291 -0.68 -2.31 -18.00
C PRO A 291 -1.62 -2.79 -19.12
N GLY A 292 -1.73 -4.11 -19.28
CA GLY A 292 -2.67 -4.74 -20.21
C GLY A 292 -4.11 -4.81 -19.70
N GLU A 293 -4.91 -5.64 -20.34
CA GLU A 293 -6.29 -5.92 -19.94
C GLU A 293 -6.36 -6.49 -18.52
N ASN A 294 -7.32 -6.01 -17.73
CA ASN A 294 -7.51 -6.34 -16.32
C ASN A 294 -6.28 -6.06 -15.40
N VAL A 295 -5.24 -5.37 -15.87
CA VAL A 295 -4.10 -4.94 -15.02
C VAL A 295 -4.32 -3.51 -14.54
N ASN A 296 -4.26 -3.28 -13.22
CA ASN A 296 -4.50 -1.97 -12.63
C ASN A 296 -3.30 -1.03 -12.82
N TYR A 297 -2.11 -1.53 -12.48
CA TYR A 297 -0.81 -0.88 -12.64
C TYR A 297 0.26 -1.97 -12.81
N LEU A 298 1.45 -1.59 -13.25
CA LEU A 298 2.61 -2.47 -13.40
C LEU A 298 3.86 -1.74 -12.90
N LYS A 299 4.74 -2.43 -12.19
CA LYS A 299 6.09 -1.98 -11.84
C LYS A 299 7.11 -3.01 -12.34
N PRO A 300 8.32 -2.59 -12.77
CA PRO A 300 8.70 -1.19 -13.02
C PRO A 300 7.88 -0.58 -14.17
N ASP A 301 7.81 0.76 -14.23
CA ASP A 301 7.09 1.48 -15.28
C ASP A 301 7.94 1.61 -16.56
N ILE A 302 9.25 1.59 -16.37
CA ILE A 302 10.24 1.70 -17.42
C ILE A 302 11.34 0.67 -17.21
N ILE A 303 12.03 0.29 -18.28
CA ILE A 303 13.18 -0.62 -18.22
C ILE A 303 14.33 -0.03 -19.01
N ASN A 304 15.55 -0.14 -18.48
CA ASN A 304 16.75 0.15 -19.25
C ASN A 304 17.09 -1.03 -20.18
N LYS A 305 17.18 -0.79 -21.50
CA LYS A 305 17.51 -1.80 -22.52
C LYS A 305 18.82 -2.56 -22.25
N ARG A 306 19.72 -2.00 -21.45
CA ARG A 306 21.00 -2.66 -21.13
C ARG A 306 20.88 -3.75 -20.08
N ASN A 307 19.79 -3.74 -19.32
CA ASN A 307 19.56 -4.65 -18.21
C ASN A 307 18.56 -5.76 -18.60
N LEU A 308 18.33 -5.98 -19.90
CA LEU A 308 17.43 -7.02 -20.39
C LEU A 308 17.94 -8.44 -20.12
N SER A 309 19.24 -8.59 -19.94
CA SER A 309 19.91 -9.85 -19.59
C SER A 309 19.74 -10.24 -18.12
N GLU A 310 19.29 -9.30 -17.28
CA GLU A 310 19.03 -9.53 -15.87
C GLU A 310 17.61 -10.04 -15.64
N GLU A 311 17.40 -10.74 -14.53
CA GLU A 311 16.06 -11.15 -14.11
C GLU A 311 15.32 -9.92 -13.54
N ILE A 312 14.28 -9.48 -14.25
CA ILE A 312 13.47 -8.32 -13.85
C ILE A 312 12.22 -8.81 -13.12
N ILE A 313 11.98 -8.24 -11.93
CA ILE A 313 10.77 -8.52 -11.14
C ILE A 313 9.70 -7.52 -11.51
N PHE A 314 8.65 -8.01 -12.16
CA PHE A 314 7.44 -7.28 -12.46
C PHE A 314 6.37 -7.51 -11.42
N SER A 315 5.88 -6.45 -10.78
CA SER A 315 4.78 -6.53 -9.83
C SER A 315 3.53 -5.80 -10.31
N PHE A 316 2.37 -6.38 -10.09
CA PHE A 316 1.10 -5.78 -10.49
C PHE A 316 -0.08 -6.30 -9.67
N ARG A 317 -1.21 -5.59 -9.79
CA ARG A 317 -2.52 -6.03 -9.28
C ARG A 317 -3.55 -6.01 -10.37
N VAL A 318 -4.52 -6.91 -10.31
CA VAL A 318 -5.65 -6.92 -11.24
C VAL A 318 -6.72 -5.90 -10.85
N ARG A 319 -7.56 -5.49 -11.81
CA ARG A 319 -8.68 -4.56 -11.55
C ARG A 319 -9.91 -5.28 -11.01
N TYR A 320 -10.18 -6.47 -11.52
CA TYR A 320 -11.33 -7.28 -11.16
C TYR A 320 -10.93 -8.74 -10.89
N PRO A 321 -11.64 -9.44 -9.99
CA PRO A 321 -11.47 -10.87 -9.82
C PRO A 321 -11.75 -11.64 -11.11
N ASP A 322 -10.95 -12.68 -11.38
CA ASP A 322 -11.13 -13.54 -12.56
C ASP A 322 -10.62 -14.97 -12.27
N ARG A 323 -11.05 -15.95 -13.08
CA ARG A 323 -10.73 -17.37 -12.94
C ARG A 323 -10.22 -17.96 -14.24
N ARG A 324 -9.30 -18.93 -14.14
CA ARG A 324 -8.65 -19.63 -15.25
C ARG A 324 -7.98 -18.66 -16.23
N VAL A 325 -7.18 -17.76 -15.67
CA VAL A 325 -6.53 -16.68 -16.42
C VAL A 325 -5.20 -17.12 -17.02
N LEU A 326 -4.86 -16.54 -18.16
CA LEU A 326 -3.53 -16.59 -18.77
C LEU A 326 -2.89 -15.22 -18.65
N ILE A 327 -1.91 -15.08 -17.77
CA ILE A 327 -1.09 -13.88 -17.66
C ILE A 327 -0.14 -13.86 -18.84
N GLN A 328 -0.07 -12.74 -19.56
CA GLN A 328 0.79 -12.57 -20.74
C GLN A 328 1.60 -11.28 -20.60
N PHE A 329 2.88 -11.35 -20.98
CA PHE A 329 3.67 -10.18 -21.31
C PHE A 329 3.85 -10.15 -22.83
N LYS A 330 3.65 -8.99 -23.44
CA LYS A 330 3.71 -8.82 -24.89
C LYS A 330 4.65 -7.67 -25.27
N ASP A 331 5.26 -7.79 -26.44
CA ASP A 331 5.98 -6.70 -27.07
C ASP A 331 5.02 -5.69 -27.74
N GLU A 332 5.59 -4.66 -28.37
CA GLU A 332 4.86 -3.65 -29.16
C GLU A 332 4.10 -4.22 -30.37
N ASN A 333 4.48 -5.39 -30.87
CA ASN A 333 3.85 -6.09 -31.99
C ASN A 333 2.77 -7.09 -31.54
N ASN A 334 2.42 -7.11 -30.25
CA ASN A 334 1.53 -8.08 -29.60
C ASN A 334 2.04 -9.53 -29.60
N SER A 335 3.32 -9.75 -29.86
CA SER A 335 3.96 -11.06 -29.69
C SER A 335 4.04 -11.41 -28.21
N ILE A 336 3.66 -12.64 -27.86
CA ILE A 336 3.71 -13.10 -26.46
C ILE A 336 5.15 -13.51 -26.14
N ILE A 337 5.81 -12.73 -25.29
CA ILE A 337 7.18 -13.02 -24.83
C ILE A 337 7.18 -13.89 -23.56
N TYR A 338 6.13 -13.78 -22.75
CA TYR A 338 5.97 -14.58 -21.52
C TYR A 338 4.51 -14.95 -21.31
N LYS A 339 4.25 -16.15 -20.78
CA LYS A 339 2.91 -16.56 -20.37
C LYS A 339 2.92 -17.46 -19.14
N ARG A 340 1.95 -17.27 -18.25
CA ARG A 340 1.73 -18.11 -17.06
C ARG A 340 0.24 -18.32 -16.80
N LYS A 341 -0.17 -19.56 -16.59
CA LYS A 341 -1.55 -19.88 -16.20
C LYS A 341 -1.73 -19.66 -14.69
N LYS A 342 -2.87 -19.09 -14.28
CA LYS A 342 -3.27 -18.98 -12.87
C LYS A 342 -4.75 -19.34 -12.71
N ILE A 343 -5.08 -20.07 -11.65
CA ILE A 343 -6.45 -20.58 -11.42
C ILE A 343 -7.42 -19.45 -11.09
N TYR A 344 -6.97 -18.45 -10.33
CA TYR A 344 -7.76 -17.28 -9.98
C TYR A 344 -6.83 -16.09 -9.70
N VAL A 345 -7.36 -14.88 -9.86
CA VAL A 345 -6.71 -13.62 -9.50
C VAL A 345 -7.72 -12.73 -8.80
N ILE A 346 -7.26 -11.95 -7.83
CA ILE A 346 -8.07 -10.97 -7.09
C ILE A 346 -7.29 -9.67 -6.90
N PRO A 347 -7.96 -8.50 -6.86
CA PRO A 347 -7.26 -7.21 -6.70
C PRO A 347 -6.47 -7.06 -5.39
N SER A 348 -6.82 -7.84 -4.37
CA SER A 348 -6.21 -7.77 -3.03
C SER A 348 -4.83 -8.43 -2.94
N GLU A 349 -4.51 -9.34 -3.86
CA GLU A 349 -3.23 -10.06 -3.95
C GLU A 349 -2.30 -9.35 -4.95
N MET A 350 -1.07 -9.04 -4.53
CA MET A 350 -0.02 -8.61 -5.46
C MET A 350 0.55 -9.81 -6.19
N LEU A 351 0.71 -9.68 -7.51
CA LEU A 351 1.33 -10.69 -8.36
C LEU A 351 2.73 -10.23 -8.73
N GLU A 352 3.70 -11.15 -8.63
CA GLU A 352 5.06 -10.96 -9.11
C GLU A 352 5.38 -11.95 -10.23
N LEU A 353 6.05 -11.47 -11.27
CA LEU A 353 6.65 -12.26 -12.34
C LEU A 353 8.12 -11.92 -12.42
N ASN A 354 8.96 -12.94 -12.45
CA ASN A 354 10.37 -12.75 -12.75
C ASN A 354 10.59 -13.14 -14.21
N ILE A 355 11.16 -12.24 -15.00
CA ILE A 355 11.32 -12.42 -16.44
C ILE A 355 12.72 -11.95 -16.83
N ASN A 356 13.46 -12.80 -17.53
CA ASN A 356 14.64 -12.41 -18.30
C ASN A 356 14.19 -12.05 -19.73
N LEU A 357 14.36 -10.80 -20.13
CA LEU A 357 13.80 -10.30 -21.39
C LEU A 357 14.67 -10.65 -22.60
N GLU A 358 15.99 -10.79 -22.43
CA GLU A 358 16.90 -11.27 -23.47
C GLU A 358 16.56 -12.70 -23.88
N GLU A 359 16.39 -13.60 -22.90
CA GLU A 359 15.95 -14.99 -23.15
C GLU A 359 14.55 -15.06 -23.78
N SER A 360 13.73 -14.03 -23.57
CA SER A 360 12.36 -13.93 -24.09
C SER A 360 12.29 -13.31 -25.50
N GLY A 361 13.43 -13.00 -26.12
CA GLY A 361 13.53 -12.54 -27.51
C GLY A 361 13.36 -11.03 -27.72
N ILE A 362 13.48 -10.21 -26.67
CA ILE A 362 13.58 -8.75 -26.81
C ILE A 362 15.05 -8.35 -26.93
N ASN A 363 15.40 -7.66 -28.02
CA ASN A 363 16.73 -7.11 -28.28
C ASN A 363 16.77 -5.57 -28.17
#